data_AF-A0A6G0YDB1-F1
#
_entry.id   AF-A0A6G0YDB1-F1
#
_cell.length_a   1.000
_cell.length_b   1.000
_cell.length_c   1.000
_cell.angle_alpha   90.00
_cell.angle_beta   90.00
_cell.angle_gamma   90.00
#
_symmetry.space_group_name_H-M   'P 1'
#
loop_
_entity.id
_entity.type
_entity.pdbx_description
1 polymer ?
#
loop_
_entity_poly.entity_id
_entity_poly.type
_entity_poly.pdbx_seq_one_letter_code
_entity_poly.pdbx_strand_id
1 'polypeptide(L)'
;MMVEKWLNKIQSMMRETIRHNFLESTLSYEEKPREQWLFDYPAQVSLCGTQIWWTTEVNIAFARLEEGYENALKDYQRKQISQLNTLISLLLGELTRQDRQKIMTICTIDVHSRDVVARLIQSKIENVLAFQWQSQLRHRQVNTLIKCM
;
A
#
# COMPACT_ATOMS: atom_id res chain seq x y z
N MET A 1 -36.56 -16.38 2.45
CA MET A 1 -37.52 -15.28 2.71
C MET A 1 -37.12 -14.00 1.96
N MET A 2 -38.03 -13.02 1.77
CA MET A 2 -37.71 -11.74 1.09
C MET A 2 -36.52 -10.98 1.75
N VAL A 3 -36.42 -11.04 3.08
CA VAL A 3 -35.33 -10.40 3.84
C VAL A 3 -33.96 -10.96 3.46
N GLU A 4 -33.82 -12.28 3.38
CA GLU A 4 -32.56 -12.93 2.98
C GLU A 4 -32.15 -12.58 1.55
N LYS A 5 -33.12 -12.50 0.63
CA LYS A 5 -32.85 -12.09 -0.76
C LYS A 5 -32.32 -10.66 -0.82
N TRP A 6 -32.91 -9.75 -0.04
CA TRP A 6 -32.44 -8.36 0.06
C TRP A 6 -31.05 -8.27 0.69
N LEU A 7 -30.82 -8.96 1.82
CA LEU A 7 -29.50 -8.99 2.48
C LEU A 7 -28.40 -9.52 1.56
N ASN A 8 -28.67 -10.59 0.81
CA ASN A 8 -27.74 -11.13 -0.17
C ASN A 8 -27.44 -10.14 -1.29
N LYS A 9 -28.44 -9.36 -1.74
CA LYS A 9 -28.25 -8.31 -2.75
C LYS A 9 -27.38 -7.17 -2.22
N ILE A 10 -27.63 -6.70 -1.00
CA ILE A 10 -26.79 -5.68 -0.34
C ILE A 10 -25.35 -6.19 -0.20
N GLN A 11 -25.15 -7.42 0.28
CA GLN A 11 -23.82 -8.00 0.39
C GLN A 11 -23.11 -8.09 -0.97
N SER A 12 -23.82 -8.45 -2.03
CA SER A 12 -23.29 -8.50 -3.40
C SER A 12 -22.84 -7.10 -3.85
N MET A 13 -23.68 -6.09 -3.66
CA MET A 13 -23.37 -4.69 -4.00
C MET A 13 -22.17 -4.17 -3.20
N MET A 14 -22.09 -4.43 -1.90
CA MET A 14 -20.93 -4.05 -1.08
C MET A 14 -19.63 -4.63 -1.63
N ARG A 15 -19.63 -5.92 -2.01
CA ARG A 15 -18.44 -6.58 -2.58
C ARG A 15 -18.07 -5.98 -3.94
N GLU A 16 -19.04 -5.66 -4.78
CA GLU A 16 -18.82 -5.03 -6.08
C GLU A 16 -18.24 -3.62 -5.93
N THR A 17 -18.84 -2.79 -5.07
CA THR A 17 -18.34 -1.44 -4.76
C THR A 17 -16.92 -1.47 -4.23
N ILE A 18 -16.61 -2.39 -3.30
CA ILE A 18 -15.25 -2.52 -2.76
C ILE A 18 -14.26 -2.93 -3.85
N ARG A 19 -14.60 -3.90 -4.70
CA ARG A 19 -13.74 -4.32 -5.82
C ARG A 19 -13.48 -3.20 -6.82
N HIS A 20 -14.51 -2.45 -7.18
CA HIS A 20 -14.39 -1.31 -8.08
C HIS A 20 -13.47 -0.24 -7.48
N ASN A 21 -13.72 0.19 -6.24
CA ASN A 21 -12.86 1.16 -5.56
C ASN A 21 -11.40 0.71 -5.49
N PHE A 22 -11.18 -0.58 -5.24
CA PHE A 22 -9.83 -1.13 -5.19
C PHE A 22 -9.11 -1.05 -6.54
N LEU A 23 -9.78 -1.46 -7.62
CA LEU A 23 -9.25 -1.37 -8.97
C LEU A 23 -8.91 0.08 -9.34
N GLU A 24 -9.85 1.00 -9.11
CA GLU A 24 -9.62 2.42 -9.40
C GLU A 24 -8.46 2.97 -8.56
N SER A 25 -8.40 2.61 -7.28
CA SER A 25 -7.35 3.11 -6.37
C SER A 25 -5.95 2.66 -6.75
N THR A 26 -5.81 1.45 -7.30
CA THR A 26 -4.49 0.94 -7.70
C THR A 26 -4.05 1.56 -9.02
N LEU A 27 -4.97 1.80 -9.96
CA LEU A 27 -4.69 2.44 -11.25
C LEU A 27 -4.32 3.92 -11.09
N SER A 28 -5.00 4.65 -10.20
CA SER A 28 -4.82 6.10 -10.04
C SER A 28 -3.67 6.50 -9.11
N TYR A 29 -3.00 5.55 -8.46
CA TYR A 29 -2.03 5.84 -7.39
C TYR A 29 -0.86 6.72 -7.84
N GLU A 30 -0.40 6.55 -9.08
CA GLU A 30 0.72 7.34 -9.64
C GLU A 30 0.26 8.60 -10.38
N GLU A 31 -1.05 8.84 -10.54
CA GLU A 31 -1.58 9.99 -11.29
C GLU A 31 -1.44 11.31 -10.52
N LYS A 32 -1.32 11.25 -9.19
CA LYS A 32 -1.22 12.44 -8.32
C LYS A 32 -0.37 12.17 -7.08
N PRO A 33 0.07 13.23 -6.35
CA PRO A 33 0.81 13.05 -5.10
C PRO A 33 0.04 12.19 -4.10
N ARG A 34 0.77 11.32 -3.39
CA ARG A 34 0.18 10.31 -2.49
C ARG A 34 -0.68 10.96 -1.40
N GLU A 35 -0.20 12.07 -0.84
CA GLU A 35 -0.92 12.87 0.14
C GLU A 35 -2.27 13.40 -0.36
N GLN A 36 -2.45 13.57 -1.67
CA GLN A 36 -3.73 13.96 -2.27
C GLN A 36 -4.57 12.72 -2.62
N TRP A 37 -3.94 11.71 -3.23
CA TRP A 37 -4.56 10.43 -3.60
C TRP A 37 -5.27 9.76 -2.41
N LEU A 38 -4.69 9.91 -1.22
CA LEU A 38 -5.29 9.38 0.00
C LEU A 38 -6.70 9.92 0.23
N PHE A 39 -7.06 11.13 -0.16
CA PHE A 39 -8.39 11.67 0.12
C PHE A 39 -9.50 11.17 -0.83
N ASP A 40 -9.15 10.58 -1.96
CA ASP A 40 -10.15 10.16 -2.97
C ASP A 40 -10.84 8.83 -2.63
N TYR A 41 -10.23 8.01 -1.78
CA TYR A 41 -10.67 6.64 -1.52
C TYR A 41 -11.06 6.41 -0.07
N PRO A 42 -11.95 5.45 0.24
CA PRO A 42 -12.24 5.07 1.63
C PRO A 42 -10.99 4.59 2.38
N ALA A 43 -10.96 4.73 3.71
CA ALA A 43 -9.79 4.43 4.53
C ALA A 43 -9.17 3.05 4.28
N GLN A 44 -9.99 2.00 4.24
CA GLN A 44 -9.53 0.63 3.99
C GLN A 44 -9.02 0.42 2.56
N VAL A 45 -9.62 1.12 1.58
CA VAL A 45 -9.19 1.07 0.19
C VAL A 45 -7.81 1.70 0.06
N SER A 46 -7.61 2.90 0.61
CA SER A 46 -6.30 3.58 0.61
C SER A 46 -5.22 2.78 1.34
N LEU A 47 -5.57 2.16 2.48
CA LEU A 47 -4.65 1.35 3.27
C LEU A 47 -4.15 0.13 2.48
N CYS A 48 -5.06 -0.59 1.83
CA CYS A 48 -4.68 -1.77 1.08
C CYS A 48 -4.05 -1.41 -0.28
N GLY A 49 -4.48 -0.34 -0.94
CA GLY A 49 -3.80 0.21 -2.13
C GLY A 49 -2.34 0.60 -1.83
N THR A 50 -2.09 1.26 -0.69
CA THR A 50 -0.73 1.55 -0.21
C THR A 50 0.11 0.26 -0.06
N GLN A 51 -0.45 -0.80 0.53
CA GLN A 51 0.29 -2.05 0.74
C GLN A 51 0.58 -2.81 -0.57
N ILE A 52 -0.33 -2.70 -1.55
CA ILE A 52 -0.11 -3.23 -2.91
C ILE A 52 1.05 -2.50 -3.55
N TRP A 53 1.03 -1.17 -3.55
CA TRP A 53 2.09 -0.37 -4.13
C TRP A 53 3.43 -0.57 -3.43
N TRP A 54 3.44 -0.65 -2.10
CA TRP A 54 4.65 -1.03 -1.36
C TRP A 54 5.23 -2.36 -1.84
N THR A 55 4.40 -3.38 -2.01
CA THR A 55 4.83 -4.70 -2.52
C THR A 55 5.38 -4.58 -3.95
N THR A 56 4.69 -3.84 -4.82
CA THR A 56 5.10 -3.61 -6.21
C THR A 56 6.46 -2.91 -6.28
N GLU A 57 6.64 -1.82 -5.55
CA GLU A 57 7.86 -1.01 -5.57
C GLU A 57 9.06 -1.75 -4.98
N VAL A 58 8.88 -2.57 -3.93
CA VAL A 58 9.96 -3.44 -3.42
C VAL A 58 10.37 -4.46 -4.47
N ASN A 59 9.42 -5.09 -5.17
CA ASN A 59 9.75 -6.03 -6.25
C ASN A 59 10.44 -5.34 -7.43
N ILE A 60 10.05 -4.12 -7.77
CA ILE A 60 10.76 -3.30 -8.78
C ILE A 60 12.19 -3.01 -8.32
N ALA A 61 12.40 -2.67 -7.04
CA ALA A 61 13.73 -2.44 -6.50
C ALA A 61 14.60 -3.70 -6.55
N PHE A 62 14.04 -4.89 -6.27
CA PHE A 62 14.75 -6.16 -6.47
C PHE A 62 15.09 -6.42 -7.93
N ALA A 63 14.16 -6.23 -8.86
CA ALA A 63 14.44 -6.40 -10.30
C ALA A 63 15.57 -5.48 -10.78
N ARG A 64 15.59 -4.23 -10.30
CA ARG A 64 16.69 -3.28 -10.59
C ARG A 64 18.01 -3.71 -9.98
N LEU A 65 18.03 -4.35 -8.80
CA LEU A 65 19.27 -4.92 -8.25
C LEU A 65 19.81 -6.04 -9.16
N GLU A 66 18.94 -6.91 -9.68
CA GLU A 66 19.31 -7.97 -10.63
C GLU A 66 19.89 -7.40 -11.95
N GLU A 67 19.41 -6.22 -12.37
CA GLU A 67 19.95 -5.47 -13.51
C GLU A 67 21.28 -4.73 -13.21
N GLY A 68 21.79 -4.79 -11.98
CA GLY A 68 23.06 -4.18 -11.57
C GLY A 68 22.93 -2.79 -10.93
N TYR A 69 21.72 -2.29 -10.65
CA TYR A 69 21.51 -1.03 -9.94
C TYR A 69 21.63 -1.22 -8.42
N GLU A 70 22.87 -1.34 -7.91
CA GLU A 70 23.19 -1.67 -6.50
C GLU A 70 22.51 -0.79 -5.44
N ASN A 71 22.09 0.43 -5.80
CA ASN A 71 21.44 1.36 -4.86
C ASN A 71 19.91 1.29 -4.89
N ALA A 72 19.27 0.46 -5.71
CA ALA A 72 17.83 0.50 -5.93
C ALA A 72 16.98 0.39 -4.65
N LEU A 73 17.32 -0.53 -3.73
CA LEU A 73 16.63 -0.62 -2.43
C LEU A 73 16.88 0.62 -1.54
N LYS A 74 18.10 1.17 -1.53
CA LYS A 74 18.42 2.38 -0.75
C LYS A 74 17.67 3.59 -1.29
N ASP A 75 17.55 3.70 -2.61
CA ASP A 75 16.83 4.77 -3.28
C ASP A 75 15.34 4.69 -2.97
N TYR A 76 14.79 3.47 -2.99
CA TYR A 76 13.42 3.23 -2.57
C TYR A 76 13.20 3.55 -1.08
N GLN A 77 14.12 3.18 -0.20
CA GLN A 77 14.04 3.54 1.23
C GLN A 77 14.01 5.06 1.42
N ARG A 78 14.81 5.82 0.66
CA ARG A 78 14.76 7.30 0.70
C ARG A 78 13.40 7.84 0.24
N LYS A 79 12.80 7.24 -0.80
CA LYS A 79 11.43 7.55 -1.23
C LYS A 79 10.42 7.30 -0.10
N GLN A 80 10.49 6.15 0.59
CA GLN A 80 9.60 5.82 1.71
C GLN A 80 9.72 6.82 2.86
N ILE A 81 10.95 7.20 3.23
CA ILE A 81 11.19 8.20 4.30
C ILE A 81 10.59 9.55 3.91
N SER A 82 10.79 10.00 2.66
CA SER A 82 10.22 11.24 2.16
C SER A 82 8.69 11.23 2.22
N GLN A 83 8.05 10.19 1.67
CA GLN A 83 6.59 10.05 1.69
C GLN A 83 6.02 10.01 3.11
N LEU A 84 6.66 9.26 4.02
CA LEU A 84 6.24 9.20 5.42
C LEU A 84 6.32 10.58 6.09
N ASN A 85 7.39 11.34 5.85
CA ASN A 85 7.53 12.70 6.39
C ASN A 85 6.46 13.64 5.84
N THR A 86 6.07 13.50 4.57
CA THR A 86 4.95 14.25 3.99
C THR A 86 3.64 13.92 4.72
N LEU A 87 3.34 12.63 4.95
CA LEU A 87 2.12 12.24 5.67
C LEU A 87 2.13 12.70 7.14
N ILE A 88 3.27 12.63 7.82
CA ILE A 88 3.42 13.17 9.18
C ILE A 88 3.18 14.68 9.19
N SER A 89 3.66 15.40 8.17
CA SER A 89 3.43 16.84 8.04
C SER A 89 1.95 17.17 7.86
N LEU A 90 1.19 16.36 7.11
CA LEU A 90 -0.28 16.52 7.01
C LEU A 90 -0.96 16.39 8.37
N LEU A 91 -0.48 15.50 9.26
CA LEU A 91 -1.03 15.33 10.60
C LEU A 91 -0.83 16.57 11.48
N LEU A 92 0.13 17.44 11.17
CA LEU A 92 0.31 18.71 11.90
C LEU A 92 -0.70 19.78 11.46
N GLY A 93 -1.35 19.60 10.30
CA GLY A 93 -2.36 20.51 9.78
C GLY A 93 -3.77 20.25 10.29
N GLU A 94 -4.73 20.99 9.72
CA GLU A 94 -6.16 20.79 9.95
C GLU A 94 -6.68 19.62 9.14
N LEU A 95 -7.32 18.68 9.82
CA LEU A 95 -7.91 17.47 9.24
C LEU A 95 -9.18 17.13 10.01
N THR A 96 -10.15 16.52 9.32
CA THR A 96 -11.29 15.93 9.99
C THR A 96 -10.82 14.81 10.93
N ARG A 97 -11.62 14.48 11.95
CA ARG A 97 -11.32 13.35 12.85
C ARG A 97 -11.12 12.04 12.08
N GLN A 98 -11.90 11.83 11.02
CA GLN A 98 -11.84 10.61 10.21
C GLN A 98 -10.57 10.56 9.36
N ASP A 99 -10.21 11.66 8.70
CA ASP A 99 -8.99 11.73 7.88
C ASP A 99 -7.74 11.62 8.73
N ARG A 100 -7.71 12.28 9.89
CA ARG A 100 -6.62 12.15 10.86
C ARG A 100 -6.44 10.70 11.30
N GLN A 101 -7.52 10.01 11.65
CA GLN A 101 -7.48 8.59 12.01
C GLN A 101 -6.94 7.73 10.87
N LYS A 102 -7.42 7.98 9.65
CA LYS A 102 -6.97 7.27 8.44
C LYS A 102 -5.47 7.46 8.19
N ILE A 103 -4.98 8.71 8.20
CA ILE A 103 -3.58 9.02 7.94
C ILE A 103 -2.68 8.45 9.04
N MET A 104 -3.09 8.53 10.31
CA MET A 104 -2.37 7.88 11.41
C MET A 104 -2.24 6.37 11.20
N THR A 105 -3.32 5.68 10.83
CA THR A 105 -3.29 4.24 10.54
C THR A 105 -2.34 3.91 9.39
N ILE A 106 -2.33 4.72 8.32
CA ILE A 106 -1.43 4.52 7.17
C ILE A 106 0.03 4.76 7.58
N CYS A 107 0.32 5.83 8.34
CA CYS A 107 1.67 6.10 8.85
C CYS A 107 2.21 4.93 9.68
N THR A 108 1.38 4.31 10.53
CA THR A 108 1.78 3.14 11.32
C THR A 108 2.22 1.97 10.43
N ILE A 109 1.48 1.69 9.35
CA ILE A 109 1.86 0.63 8.40
C ILE A 109 3.11 1.02 7.61
N ASP A 110 3.22 2.28 7.17
CA ASP A 110 4.38 2.77 6.43
C ASP A 110 5.68 2.69 7.23
N VAL A 111 5.62 2.96 8.55
CA VAL A 111 6.76 2.78 9.46
C VAL A 111 7.22 1.32 9.43
N HIS A 112 6.30 0.37 9.55
CA HIS A 112 6.63 -1.05 9.45
C HIS A 112 7.24 -1.40 8.08
N SER A 113 6.61 -0.97 6.98
CA SER A 113 7.07 -1.21 5.61
C SER A 113 8.46 -0.63 5.34
N ARG A 114 8.77 0.56 5.86
CA ARG A 114 10.10 1.18 5.80
C ARG A 114 11.12 0.36 6.58
N ASP A 115 10.76 -0.08 7.79
CA ASP A 115 11.67 -0.84 8.65
C ASP A 115 11.98 -2.23 8.06
N VAL A 116 11.02 -2.85 7.35
CA VAL A 116 11.28 -4.06 6.56
C VAL A 116 12.36 -3.79 5.51
N VAL A 117 12.22 -2.74 4.69
CA VAL A 117 13.20 -2.41 3.65
C VAL A 117 14.57 -2.07 4.24
N ALA A 118 14.59 -1.33 5.36
CA ALA A 118 15.82 -1.04 6.10
C ALA A 118 16.56 -2.32 6.53
N ARG A 119 15.83 -3.32 7.04
CA ARG A 119 16.39 -4.62 7.41
C ARG A 119 16.91 -5.40 6.20
N LEU A 120 16.19 -5.39 5.07
CA LEU A 120 16.66 -6.03 3.84
C LEU A 120 18.01 -5.44 3.38
N ILE A 121 18.15 -4.12 3.42
CA ILE A 121 19.40 -3.43 3.09
C ILE A 121 20.51 -3.78 4.08
N GLN A 122 20.23 -3.73 5.39
CA GLN A 122 21.22 -4.04 6.43
C GLN A 122 21.73 -5.49 6.32
N SER A 123 20.84 -6.42 5.99
CA SER A 123 21.17 -7.84 5.77
C SER A 123 21.69 -8.15 4.36
N LYS A 124 21.90 -7.14 3.50
CA LYS A 124 22.37 -7.30 2.11
C LYS A 124 21.53 -8.31 1.32
N ILE A 125 20.21 -8.21 1.44
CA ILE A 125 19.29 -9.07 0.69
C ILE A 125 19.10 -8.49 -0.71
N GLU A 126 19.55 -9.24 -1.71
CA GLU A 126 19.53 -8.80 -3.12
C GLU A 126 18.63 -9.67 -4.00
N ASN A 127 18.09 -10.77 -3.46
CA ASN A 127 17.22 -11.70 -4.19
C ASN A 127 15.80 -11.64 -3.64
N VAL A 128 14.82 -11.46 -4.54
CA VAL A 128 13.38 -11.44 -4.20
C VAL A 128 12.91 -12.75 -3.55
N LEU A 129 13.56 -13.89 -3.81
CA LEU A 129 13.22 -15.19 -3.23
C LEU A 129 13.75 -15.39 -1.80
N ALA A 130 14.51 -14.43 -1.26
CA ALA A 130 15.04 -14.51 0.10
C ALA A 130 13.92 -14.59 1.14
N PHE A 131 14.08 -15.49 2.12
CA PHE A 131 13.08 -15.76 3.14
C PHE A 131 12.67 -14.50 3.91
N GLN A 132 13.60 -13.58 4.18
CA GLN A 132 13.33 -12.32 4.87
C GLN A 132 12.25 -11.48 4.16
N TRP A 133 12.26 -11.47 2.82
CA TRP A 133 11.20 -10.84 2.04
C TRP A 133 9.98 -11.74 1.89
N GLN A 134 10.17 -13.03 1.63
CA GLN A 134 9.08 -13.98 1.40
C GLN A 134 8.16 -14.18 2.61
N SER A 135 8.69 -14.04 3.83
CA SER A 135 7.95 -14.14 5.09
C SER A 135 7.09 -12.92 5.43
N GLN A 136 7.20 -11.82 4.67
CA GLN A 136 6.35 -10.65 4.88
C GLN A 136 4.95 -10.89 4.32
N LEU A 137 3.92 -10.41 5.02
CA LEU A 137 2.56 -10.33 4.48
C LEU A 137 2.54 -9.35 3.30
N ARG A 138 2.07 -9.78 2.13
CA ARG A 138 2.10 -8.96 0.91
C ARG A 138 0.74 -8.93 0.24
N HIS A 139 0.32 -7.73 -0.15
CA HIS A 139 -0.86 -7.56 -0.98
C HIS A 139 -0.45 -7.48 -2.45
N ARG A 140 -1.16 -8.20 -3.32
CA ARG A 140 -0.96 -8.12 -4.77
C ARG A 140 -2.31 -8.03 -5.47
N GLN A 141 -2.38 -7.19 -6.49
CA GLN A 141 -3.45 -7.23 -7.46
C GLN A 141 -3.22 -8.38 -8.44
N VAL A 142 -4.19 -9.30 -8.51
CA VAL A 142 -4.25 -10.37 -9.51
C VAL A 142 -5.55 -10.20 -10.29
N ASN A 143 -5.45 -9.71 -11.53
CA ASN A 143 -6.57 -9.27 -12.36
C ASN A 143 -7.39 -8.16 -11.65
N THR A 144 -8.67 -8.43 -11.37
CA THR A 144 -9.60 -7.56 -10.65
C THR A 144 -9.71 -7.87 -9.15
N LEU A 145 -8.90 -8.83 -8.66
CA LEU A 145 -8.94 -9.28 -7.27
C LEU A 145 -7.67 -8.84 -6.54
N ILE A 146 -7.86 -8.34 -5.33
CA ILE A 146 -6.74 -8.19 -4.39
C ILE A 146 -6.59 -9.50 -3.64
N LYS A 147 -5.37 -10.04 -3.66
CA LYS A 147 -4.97 -11.18 -2.85
C LYS A 147 -3.98 -10.72 -1.79
N CYS A 148 -4.16 -11.25 -0.58
CA CYS A 148 -3.14 -11.24 0.45
C CYS A 148 -2.36 -12.56 0.34
N MET A 149 -1.04 -12.48 0.33
CA MET A 149 -0.11 -13.62 0.33
C MET A 149 0.78 -13.58 1.55
#